data_AF-A0A7X7SIL6-F1
#
_entry.id   AF-A0A7X7SIL6-F1
#
_cell.length_a   1.000
_cell.length_b   1.000
_cell.length_c   1.000
_cell.angle_alpha   90.00
_cell.angle_beta   90.00
_cell.angle_gamma   90.00
#
_symmetry.space_group_name_H-M   'P 1'
#
loop_
_entity.id
_entity.type
_entity.pdbx_description
1 polymer ?
#
loop_
_entity_poly.entity_id
_entity_poly.type
_entity_poly.pdbx_seq_one_letter_code
_entity_poly.pdbx_strand_id
1 'polypeptide(L)'
;MRMLRVLSIVLAVVVSGCELVTDPNDDPRGTRLPSDDFSARLVQSGDAPLPELLIRGGDGHVAVEGAFVTPVPCYTMEGWARVRGRTVELTITAERKGGVCITVIGNFGYEATVRNLDPGTYTVRVTHALNGRRTEVAQEDVVVEQEG
;
A
#
# COMPACT_ATOMS: atom_id res chain seq x y z
N MET A 1 -43.53 17.26 -61.06
CA MET A 1 -42.33 16.46 -61.37
C MET A 1 -41.33 16.63 -60.23
N ARG A 2 -40.94 15.50 -59.60
CA ARG A 2 -39.78 15.26 -58.72
C ARG A 2 -39.69 15.97 -57.36
N MET A 3 -40.19 15.26 -56.33
CA MET A 3 -39.46 14.99 -55.08
C MET A 3 -37.96 14.78 -55.35
N LEU A 4 -37.06 15.33 -54.52
CA LEU A 4 -35.90 14.58 -54.01
C LEU A 4 -35.22 15.24 -52.79
N ARG A 5 -35.50 14.64 -51.63
CA ARG A 5 -34.58 14.24 -50.55
C ARG A 5 -33.64 15.29 -49.92
N VAL A 6 -34.09 15.73 -48.75
CA VAL A 6 -33.25 15.91 -47.55
C VAL A 6 -32.37 14.65 -47.37
N LEU A 7 -31.04 14.78 -47.37
CA LEU A 7 -30.13 13.82 -46.74
C LEU A 7 -28.73 14.45 -46.53
N SER A 8 -28.33 14.54 -45.27
CA SER A 8 -27.00 14.41 -44.64
C SER A 8 -25.74 14.51 -45.52
N ILE A 9 -24.65 15.15 -45.08
CA ILE A 9 -23.70 14.55 -44.12
C ILE A 9 -22.94 15.66 -43.37
N VAL A 10 -23.14 15.67 -42.05
CA VAL A 10 -22.25 16.30 -41.07
C VAL A 10 -21.00 15.42 -40.99
N LEU A 11 -19.84 15.95 -41.40
CA LEU A 11 -18.56 15.29 -41.18
C LEU A 11 -17.88 15.93 -39.96
N ALA A 12 -18.33 15.54 -38.77
CA ALA A 12 -17.59 15.80 -37.55
C ALA A 12 -16.39 14.84 -37.50
N VAL A 13 -15.19 15.36 -37.73
CA VAL A 13 -13.95 14.62 -37.47
C VAL A 13 -13.82 14.50 -35.96
N VAL A 14 -14.35 13.41 -35.41
CA VAL A 14 -14.07 12.97 -34.04
C VAL A 14 -12.63 12.49 -34.06
N VAL A 15 -11.69 13.36 -33.70
CA VAL A 15 -10.33 12.90 -33.39
C VAL A 15 -10.46 12.09 -32.11
N SER A 16 -10.55 10.78 -32.31
CA SER A 16 -10.44 9.72 -31.32
C SER A 16 -9.05 9.80 -30.66
N GLY A 17 -8.88 10.72 -29.72
CA GLY A 17 -7.75 10.74 -28.81
C GLY A 17 -7.96 9.69 -27.72
N CYS A 18 -7.86 8.41 -28.06
CA CYS A 18 -7.55 7.38 -27.08
C CYS A 18 -6.07 7.50 -26.73
N GLU A 19 -5.69 8.54 -25.99
CA GLU A 19 -4.47 8.49 -25.20
C GLU A 19 -4.79 7.68 -23.94
N LEU A 20 -4.80 6.36 -24.09
CA LEU A 20 -4.52 5.47 -22.97
C LEU A 20 -3.03 5.66 -22.66
N VAL A 21 -2.72 6.73 -21.94
CA VAL A 21 -1.49 6.84 -21.16
C VAL A 21 -1.66 5.84 -20.01
N THR A 22 -1.39 4.56 -20.28
CA THR A 22 -0.98 3.67 -19.20
C THR A 22 0.44 4.08 -18.86
N ASP A 23 0.56 4.95 -17.85
CA ASP A 23 1.83 5.21 -17.17
C ASP A 23 2.40 3.85 -16.72
N PRO A 24 3.67 3.50 -17.05
CA PRO A 24 4.17 2.16 -16.80
C PRO A 24 4.40 1.80 -15.32
N ASN A 25 3.99 2.62 -14.35
CA ASN A 25 4.45 2.49 -12.96
C ASN A 25 3.43 2.71 -11.83
N ASP A 26 2.13 2.80 -12.12
CA ASP A 26 1.11 3.02 -11.08
C ASP A 26 0.68 1.71 -10.38
N ASP A 27 1.62 0.99 -9.76
CA ASP A 27 1.20 0.12 -8.66
C ASP A 27 0.73 1.04 -7.52
N PRO A 28 -0.55 1.03 -7.11
CA PRO A 28 -1.04 1.88 -6.04
C PRO A 28 -0.30 1.69 -4.71
N ARG A 29 0.45 0.60 -4.54
CA ARG A 29 1.19 0.24 -3.32
C ARG A 29 2.53 0.98 -3.16
N GLY A 30 3.18 1.44 -4.23
CA GLY A 30 4.51 2.07 -4.17
C GLY A 30 5.65 1.10 -4.50
N THR A 31 6.84 1.33 -3.95
CA THR A 31 8.00 0.45 -4.11
C THR A 31 8.00 -0.61 -3.01
N ARG A 32 8.26 -1.87 -3.37
CA ARG A 32 8.39 -2.97 -2.40
C ARG A 32 9.56 -2.70 -1.45
N LEU A 33 9.34 -2.86 -0.16
CA LEU A 33 10.40 -2.77 0.84
C LEU A 33 11.37 -3.97 0.74
N PRO A 34 12.69 -3.74 0.87
CA PRO A 34 13.67 -4.81 1.01
C PRO A 34 13.37 -5.73 2.22
N SER A 35 13.89 -6.96 2.21
CA SER A 35 13.73 -7.92 3.31
C SER A 35 14.29 -7.43 4.64
N ASP A 36 15.29 -6.56 4.61
CA ASP A 36 15.92 -5.99 5.81
C ASP A 36 15.10 -4.81 6.38
N ASP A 37 14.13 -4.32 5.60
CA ASP A 37 13.27 -3.19 5.91
C ASP A 37 11.81 -3.60 6.10
N PHE A 38 11.47 -4.87 5.87
CA PHE A 38 10.17 -5.41 6.15
C PHE A 38 10.25 -6.87 6.59
N SER A 39 9.69 -7.14 7.76
CA SER A 39 9.49 -8.50 8.26
C SER A 39 8.06 -8.67 8.76
N ALA A 40 7.54 -9.90 8.64
CA ALA A 40 6.27 -10.26 9.23
C ALA A 40 6.28 -11.72 9.65
N ARG A 41 5.71 -12.00 10.82
CA ARG A 41 5.66 -13.33 11.41
C ARG A 41 4.25 -13.64 11.91
N LEU A 42 3.82 -14.89 11.69
CA LEU A 42 2.60 -15.39 12.29
C LEU A 42 2.80 -15.46 13.81
N VAL A 43 1.92 -14.82 14.56
CA VAL A 43 1.87 -14.87 16.03
C VAL A 43 0.92 -16.00 16.42
N GLN A 44 1.42 -17.00 17.14
CA GLN A 44 0.62 -18.16 17.52
C GLN A 44 -0.28 -17.81 18.72
N SER A 45 -1.45 -18.43 18.78
CA SER A 45 -2.35 -18.28 19.93
C SER A 45 -1.67 -18.87 21.18
N GLY A 46 -1.30 -18.00 22.13
CA GLY A 46 -0.52 -18.35 23.33
C GLY A 46 0.82 -17.63 23.44
N ASP A 47 1.27 -16.96 22.36
CA ASP A 47 2.42 -16.05 22.38
C ASP A 47 2.07 -14.71 23.06
N ALA A 48 3.09 -13.84 23.15
CA ALA A 48 2.94 -12.44 23.52
C ALA A 48 1.76 -11.76 22.78
N PRO A 49 1.12 -10.74 23.40
CA PRO A 49 0.04 -10.00 22.76
C PRO A 49 0.46 -9.46 21.40
N LEU A 50 -0.52 -9.27 20.50
CA LEU A 50 -0.25 -8.65 19.22
C LEU A 50 0.35 -7.26 19.43
N PRO A 51 1.41 -6.91 18.67
CA PRO A 51 1.98 -5.58 18.76
C PRO A 51 0.91 -4.54 18.46
N GLU A 52 0.82 -3.54 19.34
CA GLU A 52 0.05 -2.33 19.04
C GLU A 52 0.70 -1.59 17.87
N LEU A 53 -0.11 -0.86 17.11
CA LEU A 53 0.40 -0.06 16.01
C LEU A 53 1.21 1.11 16.57
N LEU A 54 2.47 1.21 16.16
CA LEU A 54 3.42 2.17 16.66
C LEU A 54 4.22 2.73 15.50
N ILE A 55 4.21 4.05 15.34
CA ILE A 55 4.93 4.78 14.30
C ILE A 55 5.98 5.65 14.98
N ARG A 56 7.23 5.54 14.54
CA ARG A 56 8.36 6.31 15.09
C ARG A 56 9.18 6.90 13.97
N GLY A 57 9.52 8.17 14.10
CA GLY A 57 10.64 8.73 13.35
C GLY A 57 11.96 8.44 14.07
N GLY A 58 13.02 8.34 13.30
CA GLY A 58 14.39 8.22 13.78
C GLY A 58 15.35 8.87 12.80
N ASP A 59 16.63 8.60 12.94
CA ASP A 59 17.66 9.19 12.10
C ASP A 59 17.54 8.74 10.63
N GLY A 60 17.08 9.66 9.78
CA GLY A 60 16.88 9.41 8.35
C GLY A 60 15.85 8.32 8.01
N HIS A 61 14.97 7.92 8.95
CA HIS A 61 13.98 6.88 8.71
C HIS A 61 12.69 7.02 9.53
N VAL A 62 11.66 6.30 9.08
CA VAL A 62 10.43 6.01 9.84
C VAL A 62 10.35 4.50 10.07
N ALA A 63 10.12 4.09 11.30
CA ALA A 63 9.85 2.70 11.69
C ALA A 63 8.37 2.54 12.07
N VAL A 64 7.76 1.43 11.64
CA VAL A 64 6.38 1.07 11.96
C VAL A 64 6.35 -0.37 12.45
N GLU A 65 5.79 -0.57 13.63
CA GLU A 65 5.48 -1.89 14.19
C GLU A 65 3.96 -2.03 14.28
N GLY A 66 3.43 -3.21 14.00
CA GLY A 66 1.99 -3.43 14.13
C GLY A 66 1.56 -4.85 13.83
N ALA A 67 0.24 -5.05 13.83
CA ALA A 67 -0.36 -6.36 13.59
C ALA A 67 -1.36 -6.33 12.43
N PHE A 68 -1.36 -7.39 11.63
CA PHE A 68 -2.31 -7.61 10.54
C PHE A 68 -3.11 -8.88 10.81
N VAL A 69 -4.43 -8.73 10.94
CA VAL A 69 -5.36 -9.85 11.15
C VAL A 69 -5.96 -10.31 9.83
N THR A 70 -5.97 -11.63 9.62
CA THR A 70 -6.47 -12.29 8.41
C THR A 70 -7.46 -13.41 8.78
N PRO A 71 -8.39 -13.78 7.88
CA PRO A 71 -9.36 -14.82 8.15
C PRO A 71 -8.75 -16.22 8.39
N VAL A 72 -7.59 -16.49 7.79
CA VAL A 72 -6.82 -17.75 7.90
C VAL A 72 -5.32 -17.46 7.87
N PRO A 73 -4.40 -18.30 8.40
CA PRO A 73 -2.97 -17.99 8.43
C PRO A 73 -2.23 -18.22 7.11
N CYS A 74 -2.92 -18.59 6.03
CA CYS A 74 -2.30 -18.86 4.73
C CYS A 74 -2.18 -17.61 3.88
N TYR A 75 -1.43 -16.64 4.38
CA TYR A 75 -1.06 -15.42 3.66
C TYR A 75 0.46 -15.25 3.64
N THR A 76 0.96 -14.63 2.58
CA THR A 76 2.27 -13.98 2.55
C THR A 76 2.05 -12.51 2.80
N MET A 77 2.86 -11.93 3.68
CA MET A 77 2.83 -10.51 3.97
C MET A 77 3.94 -9.81 3.20
N GLU A 78 3.67 -8.63 2.66
CA GLU A 78 4.67 -7.78 2.01
C GLU A 78 4.45 -6.32 2.42
N GLY A 79 5.53 -5.57 2.54
CA GLY A 79 5.52 -4.12 2.80
C GLY A 79 5.85 -3.34 1.54
N TRP A 80 5.11 -2.26 1.33
CA TRP A 80 5.28 -1.36 0.19
C TRP A 80 5.26 0.08 0.68
N ALA A 81 6.17 0.90 0.18
CA ALA A 81 6.28 2.29 0.60
C ALA A 81 6.28 3.24 -0.61
N ARG A 82 5.63 4.38 -0.45
CA ARG A 82 5.77 5.52 -1.36
C ARG A 82 6.01 6.78 -0.55
N VAL A 83 7.03 7.54 -0.94
CA VAL A 83 7.33 8.84 -0.34
C VAL A 83 6.95 9.93 -1.34
N ARG A 84 6.09 10.86 -0.92
CA ARG A 84 5.66 12.02 -1.72
C ARG A 84 5.82 13.28 -0.88
N GLY A 85 6.91 14.01 -1.09
CA GLY A 85 7.26 15.16 -0.26
C GLY A 85 7.44 14.75 1.21
N ARG A 86 6.63 15.32 2.10
CA ARG A 86 6.60 15.01 3.54
C ARG A 86 5.53 13.98 3.94
N THR A 87 5.10 13.15 2.99
CA THR A 87 4.16 12.05 3.26
C THR A 87 4.81 10.71 2.97
N VAL A 88 4.75 9.81 3.94
CA VAL A 88 5.10 8.39 3.79
C VAL A 88 3.81 7.58 3.72
N GLU A 89 3.54 6.94 2.59
CA GLU A 89 2.45 5.99 2.42
C GLU A 89 2.99 4.56 2.55
N LEU A 90 2.72 3.91 3.68
CA LEU A 90 3.08 2.52 3.93
C LEU A 90 1.86 1.62 3.70
N THR A 91 1.98 0.64 2.81
CA THR A 91 0.96 -0.39 2.58
C THR A 91 1.51 -1.75 2.99
N ILE A 92 0.86 -2.40 3.95
CA ILE A 92 1.09 -3.81 4.26
C ILE A 92 0.06 -4.63 3.48
N THR A 93 0.52 -5.55 2.64
CA THR A 93 -0.36 -6.40 1.82
C THR A 93 -0.34 -7.83 2.34
N ALA A 94 -1.52 -8.44 2.44
CA ALA A 94 -1.70 -9.86 2.69
C ALA A 94 -2.19 -10.56 1.42
N GLU A 95 -1.35 -11.41 0.83
CA GLU A 95 -1.67 -12.19 -0.36
C GLU A 95 -1.88 -13.67 -0.02
N ARG A 96 -3.02 -14.23 -0.42
CA ARG A 96 -3.39 -15.59 -0.05
C ARG A 96 -2.43 -16.59 -0.70
N LYS A 97 -1.83 -17.46 0.13
CA LYS A 97 -1.11 -18.65 -0.34
C LYS A 97 -2.14 -19.67 -0.86
N GLY A 98 -1.90 -20.23 -2.04
CA GLY A 98 -2.71 -21.34 -2.56
C GLY A 98 -2.58 -22.59 -1.69
N GLY A 99 -3.54 -23.51 -1.81
CA GLY A 99 -3.51 -24.82 -1.13
C GLY A 99 -4.50 -24.96 0.04
N VAL A 100 -4.38 -26.07 0.76
CA VAL A 100 -5.20 -26.37 1.94
C VAL A 100 -4.75 -25.48 3.10
N CYS A 101 -5.71 -24.79 3.73
CA CYS A 101 -5.44 -23.93 4.86
C CYS A 101 -6.24 -24.36 6.08
N ILE A 102 -5.62 -24.29 7.25
CA ILE A 102 -6.33 -24.41 8.52
C ILE A 102 -7.27 -23.23 8.72
N THR A 103 -8.48 -23.50 9.23
CA THR A 103 -9.54 -22.50 9.39
C THR A 103 -9.51 -21.88 10.79
N VAL A 104 -8.44 -21.15 11.07
CA VAL A 104 -8.25 -20.38 12.32
C VAL A 104 -7.84 -18.95 11.97
N ILE A 105 -8.16 -17.96 12.79
CA ILE A 105 -7.74 -16.57 12.51
C ILE A 105 -6.21 -16.49 12.46
N GLY A 106 -5.67 -15.85 11.43
CA GLY A 106 -4.23 -15.61 11.30
C GLY A 106 -3.86 -14.22 11.79
N ASN A 107 -2.97 -14.12 12.76
CA ASN A 107 -2.45 -12.83 13.23
C ASN A 107 -0.98 -12.70 12.86
N PHE A 108 -0.61 -11.63 12.17
CA PHE A 108 0.76 -11.38 11.74
C PHE A 108 1.29 -10.13 12.43
N GLY A 109 2.32 -10.26 13.25
CA GLY A 109 3.11 -9.12 13.69
C GLY A 109 4.07 -8.71 12.58
N TYR A 110 4.23 -7.41 12.35
CA TYR A 110 5.14 -6.90 11.33
C TYR A 110 5.98 -5.73 11.84
N GLU A 111 7.13 -5.58 11.21
CA GLU A 111 8.05 -4.46 11.36
C GLU A 111 8.35 -3.93 9.95
N ALA A 112 8.29 -2.61 9.77
CA ALA A 112 8.56 -1.95 8.51
C ALA A 112 9.42 -0.70 8.74
N THR A 113 10.42 -0.48 7.90
CA THR A 113 11.28 0.72 7.95
C THR A 113 11.33 1.39 6.58
N VAL A 114 11.05 2.69 6.55
CA VAL A 114 11.25 3.53 5.36
C VAL A 114 12.47 4.42 5.61
N ARG A 115 13.57 4.14 4.90
CA ARG A 115 14.87 4.81 5.07
C ARG A 115 15.11 5.92 4.06
N ASN A 116 16.27 6.57 4.20
CA ASN A 116 16.79 7.60 3.30
C ASN A 116 15.84 8.79 3.19
N LEU A 117 15.24 9.16 4.33
CA LEU A 117 14.38 10.33 4.45
C LEU A 117 15.20 11.53 4.89
N ASP A 118 14.95 12.69 4.29
CA ASP A 118 15.56 13.94 4.73
C ASP A 118 15.00 14.33 6.11
N PRO A 119 15.79 14.98 6.98
CA PRO A 119 15.31 15.44 8.29
C PRO A 119 14.07 16.34 8.19
N GLY A 120 13.16 16.21 9.15
CA GLY A 120 11.95 17.02 9.31
C GLY A 120 10.69 16.21 9.62
N THR A 121 9.54 16.88 9.66
CA THR A 121 8.26 16.24 10.01
C THR A 121 7.63 15.55 8.81
N TYR A 122 7.19 14.30 8.99
CA TYR A 122 6.48 13.51 8.00
C TYR A 122 5.11 13.09 8.52
N THR A 123 4.08 13.18 7.67
CA THR A 123 2.82 12.47 7.87
C THR A 123 2.95 11.05 7.35
N VAL A 124 2.79 10.08 8.22
CA VAL A 124 2.86 8.65 7.91
C VAL A 124 1.44 8.10 7.86
N ARG A 125 1.08 7.48 6.72
CA ARG A 125 -0.18 6.77 6.53
C ARG A 125 0.08 5.29 6.43
N VAL A 126 -0.56 4.49 7.28
CA VAL A 126 -0.45 3.03 7.28
C VAL A 126 -1.74 2.43 6.75
N THR A 127 -1.64 1.65 5.67
CA THR A 127 -2.77 0.96 5.04
C THR A 127 -2.58 -0.54 5.09
N HIS A 128 -3.61 -1.26 5.52
CA HIS A 128 -3.71 -2.70 5.34
C HIS A 128 -4.48 -3.03 4.07
N ALA A 129 -3.91 -3.90 3.24
CA ALA A 129 -4.52 -4.38 1.99
C ALA A 129 -4.71 -5.90 2.03
N LEU A 130 -5.97 -6.33 2.04
CA LEU A 130 -6.36 -7.75 2.05
C LEU A 130 -7.26 -8.04 0.85
N ASN A 131 -6.82 -8.94 -0.03
CA ASN A 131 -7.57 -9.31 -1.25
C ASN A 131 -8.01 -8.08 -2.08
N GLY A 132 -7.14 -7.09 -2.22
CA GLY A 132 -7.43 -5.83 -2.91
C GLY A 132 -8.24 -4.80 -2.11
N ARG A 133 -8.87 -5.19 -0.99
CA ARG A 133 -9.55 -4.24 -0.10
C ARG A 133 -8.53 -3.53 0.77
N ARG A 134 -8.53 -2.19 0.72
CA ARG A 134 -7.62 -1.33 1.48
C ARG A 134 -8.34 -0.69 2.66
N THR A 135 -7.66 -0.58 3.78
CA THR A 135 -8.15 0.08 5.00
C THR A 135 -6.99 0.85 5.61
N GLU A 136 -7.11 2.16 5.72
CA GLU A 136 -6.19 2.97 6.50
C GLU A 136 -6.39 2.63 7.97
N VAL A 137 -5.30 2.33 8.67
CA VAL A 137 -5.31 1.92 10.08
C VAL A 137 -4.64 2.93 10.99
N ALA A 138 -3.81 3.83 10.44
CA ALA A 138 -3.30 5.00 11.13
C ALA A 138 -2.89 6.10 10.16
N GLN A 139 -2.92 7.32 10.70
CA GLN A 139 -2.26 8.48 10.16
C GLN A 139 -1.67 9.29 11.31
N GLU A 140 -0.35 9.44 11.35
CA GLU A 140 0.35 10.17 12.42
C GLU A 140 1.50 11.00 11.86
N ASP A 141 1.80 12.12 12.52
CA ASP A 141 2.97 12.94 12.21
C ASP A 141 4.15 12.53 13.09
N VAL A 142 5.31 12.29 12.48
CA VAL A 142 6.55 11.94 13.19
C VAL A 142 7.71 12.81 12.73
N VAL A 143 8.70 12.99 13.61
CA VAL A 143 9.92 13.75 13.31
C VAL A 143 11.03 12.79 12.90
N VAL A 144 11.57 12.98 11.70
CA VAL A 144 12.80 12.33 11.23
C VAL A 144 13.97 13.22 11.59
N GLU A 145 14.94 12.66 12.29
CA GLU A 145 16.12 13.35 12.80
C GLU A 145 17.30 13.24 11.80
N GLN A 146 18.33 14.06 12.02
CA GLN A 146 19.60 13.98 11.31
C GLN A 146 20.66 13.45 12.27
N GLU A 147 21.42 12.42 11.87
CA GLU A 147 22.67 12.11 12.59
C GLU A 147 23.58 13.33 12.54
N GLY A 148 23.93 13.86 13.71
CA GLY A 148 24.83 15.01 13.88
C GLY A 148 26.30 14.66 13.74
#